data_AF-A0AAV0AQ94-F1
#
_entry.id   AF-A0AAV0AQ94-F1
#
_cell.length_a   1.000
_cell.length_b   1.000
_cell.length_c   1.000
_cell.angle_alpha   90.00
_cell.angle_beta   90.00
_cell.angle_gamma   90.00
#
_symmetry.space_group_name_H-M   'P 1'
#
loop_
_entity.id
_entity.type
_entity.pdbx_description
1 polymer ?
#
loop_
_entity_poly.entity_id
_entity_poly.type
_entity_poly.pdbx_seq_one_letter_code
_entity_poly.pdbx_strand_id
1 'polypeptide(L)'
;MKEKQAELDRLKADQHKMRRKVNPKVLHMIDSVEKKEKDLKTMHLTVIKYKGKIKETIARLDKYKLEALTKAWQTVNGEFGQIFDTLLPGNWCELQPAEGMALSQGLEVRVRLGSTWKSSLTELSGGQRLVEKRERERQIEFKLFNRFRNG
;
A
#
# COMPACT_ATOMS: atom_id res chain seq x y z
N MET A 1 -80.66 16.74 -38.53
CA MET A 1 -79.75 17.89 -38.77
C MET A 1 -79.45 18.68 -37.50
N LYS A 2 -80.45 19.17 -36.73
CA LYS A 2 -80.21 19.95 -35.50
C LYS A 2 -79.50 19.17 -34.36
N GLU A 3 -79.87 17.92 -34.10
CA GLU A 3 -79.20 17.10 -33.06
C GLU A 3 -77.73 16.84 -33.36
N LYS A 4 -77.42 16.46 -34.61
CA LYS A 4 -76.03 16.26 -35.08
C LYS A 4 -75.19 17.53 -34.93
N GLN A 5 -75.80 18.70 -35.13
CA GLN A 5 -75.13 19.99 -34.93
C GLN A 5 -74.84 20.26 -33.45
N ALA A 6 -75.81 20.03 -32.57
CA ALA A 6 -75.63 20.18 -31.12
C ALA A 6 -74.56 19.22 -30.56
N GLU A 7 -74.51 17.98 -31.08
CA GLU A 7 -73.50 16.99 -30.73
C GLU A 7 -72.10 17.41 -31.19
N LEU A 8 -71.99 17.96 -32.41
CA LEU A 8 -70.74 18.51 -32.93
C LEU A 8 -70.21 19.67 -32.08
N ASP A 9 -71.09 20.57 -31.64
CA ASP A 9 -70.71 21.73 -30.84
C ASP A 9 -70.28 21.32 -29.42
N ARG A 10 -70.93 20.31 -28.84
CA ARG A 10 -70.51 19.70 -27.56
C ARG A 10 -69.11 19.07 -27.68
N LEU A 11 -68.88 18.27 -28.73
CA LEU A 11 -67.58 17.64 -28.97
C LEU A 11 -66.46 18.66 -29.19
N LYS A 12 -66.73 19.77 -29.88
CA LYS A 12 -65.78 20.88 -30.05
C LYS A 12 -65.45 21.57 -28.73
N ALA A 13 -66.45 21.80 -27.87
CA ALA A 13 -66.24 22.38 -26.55
C ALA A 13 -65.38 21.47 -25.66
N ASP A 14 -65.66 20.17 -25.68
CA ASP A 14 -64.90 19.16 -24.94
C ASP A 14 -63.45 19.05 -25.45
N GLN A 15 -63.25 19.01 -26.77
CA GLN A 15 -61.92 19.04 -27.39
C GLN A 15 -61.14 20.28 -26.97
N HIS A 16 -61.78 21.46 -26.95
CA HIS A 16 -61.11 22.69 -26.56
C HIS A 16 -60.71 22.68 -25.07
N LYS A 17 -61.58 22.17 -24.20
CA LYS A 17 -61.32 22.00 -22.77
C LYS A 17 -60.15 21.04 -22.52
N MET A 18 -60.08 19.94 -23.26
CA MET A 18 -58.97 18.98 -23.18
C MET A 18 -57.67 19.59 -23.70
N ARG A 19 -57.69 20.32 -24.82
CA ARG A 19 -56.49 20.97 -25.38
C ARG A 19 -55.82 21.93 -24.40
N ARG A 20 -56.59 22.61 -23.54
CA ARG A 20 -56.05 23.50 -22.50
C ARG A 20 -55.35 22.75 -21.35
N LYS A 21 -55.68 21.47 -21.15
CA LYS A 21 -55.10 20.62 -20.09
C LYS A 21 -53.90 19.80 -20.57
N VAL A 22 -53.71 19.67 -21.88
CA VAL A 22 -52.62 18.88 -22.47
C VAL A 22 -51.43 19.78 -22.76
N ASN A 23 -50.23 19.34 -22.38
CA ASN A 23 -48.98 20.00 -22.76
C ASN A 23 -48.63 19.65 -24.22
N PRO A 24 -48.70 20.59 -25.17
CA PRO A 24 -48.42 20.30 -26.58
C PRO A 24 -46.94 20.00 -26.84
N LYS A 25 -46.03 20.34 -25.92
CA LYS A 25 -44.58 20.08 -26.03
C LYS A 25 -44.16 18.71 -25.47
N VAL A 26 -45.10 17.92 -24.95
CA VAL A 26 -44.79 16.66 -24.25
C VAL A 26 -44.03 15.68 -25.13
N LEU A 27 -44.33 15.61 -26.42
CA LEU A 27 -43.66 14.71 -27.37
C LEU A 27 -42.16 15.02 -27.48
N HIS A 28 -41.80 16.29 -27.70
CA HIS A 28 -40.39 16.71 -27.73
C HIS A 28 -39.68 16.57 -26.38
N MET A 29 -40.42 16.72 -25.28
CA MET A 29 -39.87 16.53 -23.94
C MET A 29 -39.54 15.06 -23.67
N ILE A 30 -40.38 14.13 -24.14
CA ILE A 30 -40.12 12.68 -24.07
C ILE A 30 -38.84 12.36 -24.85
N ASP A 31 -38.74 12.76 -26.12
CA ASP A 31 -37.54 12.52 -26.95
C ASP A 31 -36.26 13.04 -26.26
N SER A 32 -36.34 14.23 -25.67
CA SER A 32 -35.21 14.84 -24.97
C SER A 32 -34.82 14.08 -23.70
N VAL A 33 -35.80 13.61 -22.92
CA VAL A 33 -35.57 12.85 -21.69
C VAL A 33 -35.00 11.47 -22.02
N GLU A 34 -35.54 10.77 -23.02
CA GLU A 34 -35.03 9.46 -23.46
C GLU A 34 -33.59 9.55 -23.95
N LYS A 35 -33.26 10.60 -24.73
CA LYS A 35 -31.87 10.85 -25.15
C LYS A 35 -30.94 11.05 -23.95
N LYS A 36 -31.33 11.89 -22.99
CA LYS A 36 -30.55 12.14 -21.77
C LYS A 36 -30.38 10.88 -20.95
N GLU A 37 -31.41 10.05 -20.82
CA GLU A 37 -31.35 8.79 -20.11
C GLU A 37 -30.34 7.84 -20.76
N LYS A 38 -30.38 7.72 -22.10
CA LYS A 38 -29.43 6.88 -22.85
C LYS A 38 -27.99 7.36 -22.69
N ASP A 39 -27.77 8.66 -22.79
CA ASP A 39 -26.44 9.26 -22.60
C ASP A 39 -25.95 8.99 -21.16
N LEU A 40 -26.82 9.19 -20.16
CA LEU A 40 -26.49 8.96 -18.76
C LEU A 40 -26.16 7.50 -18.47
N LYS A 41 -26.93 6.55 -19.02
CA LYS A 41 -26.64 5.11 -18.93
C LYS A 41 -25.28 4.77 -19.52
N THR A 42 -24.96 5.35 -20.69
CA THR A 42 -23.67 5.14 -21.36
C THR A 42 -22.51 5.69 -20.52
N MET A 43 -22.66 6.90 -19.97
CA MET A 43 -21.67 7.50 -19.07
C MET A 43 -21.48 6.66 -17.80
N HIS A 44 -22.56 6.17 -17.21
CA HIS A 44 -22.52 5.33 -16.02
C HIS A 44 -21.72 4.03 -16.27
N LEU A 45 -22.02 3.31 -17.36
CA LEU A 45 -21.28 2.11 -17.74
C LEU A 45 -19.79 2.40 -17.95
N THR A 46 -19.50 3.55 -18.57
CA THR A 46 -18.12 4.00 -18.80
C THR A 46 -17.38 4.26 -17.49
N VAL A 47 -18.02 4.93 -16.52
CA VAL A 47 -17.45 5.18 -15.19
C VAL A 47 -17.16 3.87 -14.45
N ILE A 48 -18.09 2.92 -14.47
CA ILE A 48 -17.90 1.61 -13.84
C ILE A 48 -16.73 0.87 -14.46
N LYS A 49 -16.63 0.87 -15.80
CA LYS A 49 -15.51 0.26 -16.53
C LYS A 49 -14.17 0.89 -16.13
N TYR A 50 -14.08 2.22 -16.10
CA TYR A 50 -12.85 2.91 -15.72
C TYR A 50 -12.47 2.70 -14.26
N LYS A 51 -13.46 2.67 -13.36
CA LYS A 51 -13.25 2.31 -11.95
C LYS A 51 -12.60 0.93 -11.83
N GLY A 52 -13.06 -0.05 -12.61
CA GLY A 52 -12.46 -1.39 -12.67
C GLY A 52 -10.99 -1.34 -13.11
N LYS A 53 -10.71 -0.66 -14.22
CA LYS A 53 -9.34 -0.52 -14.74
C LYS A 53 -8.37 0.17 -13.77
N ILE A 54 -8.84 1.19 -13.05
CA ILE A 54 -8.04 1.88 -12.04
C ILE A 54 -7.67 0.92 -10.91
N LYS A 55 -8.64 0.15 -10.39
CA LYS A 55 -8.39 -0.85 -9.34
C LYS A 55 -7.41 -1.93 -9.79
N GLU A 56 -7.56 -2.45 -11.00
CA GLU A 56 -6.64 -3.43 -11.58
C GLU A 56 -5.22 -2.86 -11.70
N THR A 57 -5.10 -1.61 -12.14
CA THR A 57 -3.80 -0.94 -12.27
C THR A 57 -3.14 -0.73 -10.91
N ILE A 58 -3.90 -0.33 -9.89
CA ILE A 58 -3.40 -0.23 -8.50
C ILE A 58 -2.85 -1.57 -8.03
N ALA A 59 -3.62 -2.66 -8.19
CA ALA A 59 -3.18 -4.00 -7.77
C ALA A 59 -1.89 -4.44 -8.48
N ARG A 60 -1.76 -4.15 -9.77
CA ARG A 60 -0.54 -4.43 -10.54
C ARG A 60 0.65 -3.58 -10.07
N LEU A 61 0.44 -2.31 -9.74
CA LEU A 61 1.48 -1.44 -9.19
C LEU A 61 1.94 -1.90 -7.81
N ASP A 62 1.02 -2.34 -6.95
CA ASP A 62 1.36 -2.88 -5.63
C ASP A 62 2.22 -4.14 -5.73
N LYS A 63 1.89 -5.03 -6.69
CA LYS A 63 2.71 -6.21 -6.99
C LYS A 63 4.12 -5.82 -7.44
N TYR A 64 4.23 -4.92 -8.43
CA TYR A 64 5.52 -4.47 -8.94
C TYR A 64 6.37 -3.79 -7.86
N LYS A 65 5.75 -2.97 -7.00
CA LYS A 65 6.38 -2.33 -5.84
C LYS A 65 7.00 -3.39 -4.92
N LEU A 66 6.25 -4.44 -4.58
CA LEU A 66 6.72 -5.48 -3.68
C LEU A 66 7.85 -6.32 -4.30
N GLU A 67 7.75 -6.64 -5.59
CA GLU A 67 8.80 -7.36 -6.32
C GLU A 67 10.10 -6.56 -6.40
N ALA A 68 10.02 -5.28 -6.76
CA ALA A 68 11.17 -4.39 -6.82
C ALA A 68 11.81 -4.22 -5.44
N LEU A 69 11.00 -4.04 -4.39
CA LEU A 69 11.48 -3.93 -3.02
C LEU A 69 12.17 -5.21 -2.54
N THR A 70 11.60 -6.38 -2.85
CA THR A 70 12.17 -7.69 -2.50
C THR A 70 13.52 -7.89 -3.16
N LYS A 71 13.63 -7.55 -4.45
CA LYS A 71 14.89 -7.66 -5.18
C LYS A 71 15.96 -6.74 -4.61
N ALA A 72 15.61 -5.46 -4.37
CA ALA A 72 16.53 -4.50 -3.78
C ALA A 72 16.99 -4.96 -2.37
N TRP A 73 16.06 -5.43 -1.55
CA TRP A 73 16.36 -5.96 -0.23
C TRP A 73 17.32 -7.15 -0.29
N GLN A 74 17.09 -8.13 -1.17
CA GLN A 74 17.99 -9.29 -1.31
C GLN A 74 19.42 -8.89 -1.68
N THR A 75 19.57 -7.97 -2.63
CA THR A 75 20.88 -7.46 -3.05
C THR A 75 21.57 -6.71 -1.92
N VAL A 76 20.89 -5.73 -1.32
CA VAL A 76 21.45 -4.92 -0.24
C VAL A 76 21.77 -5.77 0.97
N ASN A 77 20.91 -6.73 1.33
CA ASN A 77 21.15 -7.64 2.46
C ASN A 77 22.41 -8.50 2.26
N GLY A 78 22.59 -9.04 1.05
CA GLY A 78 23.78 -9.83 0.71
C GLY A 78 25.07 -9.00 0.77
N GLU A 79 25.07 -7.82 0.15
CA GLU A 79 26.20 -6.90 0.18
C GLU A 79 26.51 -6.42 1.60
N PHE A 80 25.46 -6.16 2.40
CA PHE A 80 25.61 -5.70 3.77
C PHE A 80 26.29 -6.74 4.66
N GLY A 81 25.92 -8.03 4.52
CA GLY A 81 26.60 -9.12 5.20
C GLY A 81 28.07 -9.27 4.78
N GLN A 82 28.36 -9.17 3.48
CA GLN A 82 29.72 -9.26 2.95
C GLN A 82 30.63 -8.12 3.42
N ILE A 83 30.12 -6.89 3.45
CA ILE A 83 30.84 -5.73 4.00
C ILE A 83 31.18 -6.00 5.47
N PHE A 84 30.22 -6.53 6.24
CA PHE A 84 30.41 -6.78 7.66
C PHE A 84 31.45 -7.87 7.94
N ASP A 85 31.43 -8.97 7.19
CA ASP A 85 32.43 -10.04 7.30
C ASP A 85 33.83 -9.56 6.89
N THR A 86 33.91 -8.69 5.87
CA THR A 86 35.18 -8.08 5.44
C THR A 86 35.76 -7.16 6.52
N LEU A 87 34.91 -6.39 7.22
CA LEU A 87 35.35 -5.47 8.28
C LEU A 87 35.65 -6.19 9.60
N LEU A 88 34.91 -7.25 9.93
CA LEU A 88 35.00 -7.99 11.18
C LEU A 88 34.91 -9.50 10.91
N PRO A 89 36.02 -10.16 10.53
CA PRO A 89 36.03 -11.56 10.14
C PRO A 89 35.35 -12.46 11.19
N GLY A 90 34.43 -13.32 10.73
CA GLY A 90 33.68 -14.23 11.60
C GLY A 90 32.42 -13.60 12.23
N ASN A 91 32.04 -12.40 11.79
CA ASN A 91 30.78 -11.75 12.14
C ASN A 91 29.95 -11.53 10.88
N TRP A 92 28.64 -11.50 11.02
CA TRP A 92 27.71 -11.35 9.89
C TRP A 92 26.63 -10.34 10.22
N CYS A 93 26.05 -9.71 9.21
CA CYS A 93 24.93 -8.81 9.39
C CYS A 93 23.84 -9.10 8.36
N GLU A 94 22.59 -8.95 8.76
CA GLU A 94 21.44 -9.12 7.89
C GLU A 94 20.37 -8.05 8.15
N LEU A 95 19.60 -7.74 7.11
CA LEU A 95 18.40 -6.93 7.14
C LEU A 95 17.20 -7.89 7.15
N GLN A 96 16.37 -7.83 8.18
CA GLN A 96 15.13 -8.61 8.27
C GLN A 96 13.92 -7.69 8.36
N PRO A 97 12.72 -8.11 7.90
CA PRO A 97 11.50 -7.39 8.22
C PRO A 97 11.37 -7.21 9.73
N ALA A 98 10.93 -6.03 10.16
CA ALA A 98 10.65 -5.76 11.57
C ALA A 98 9.63 -6.77 12.13
N GLU A 99 9.69 -7.06 13.43
CA GLU A 99 8.87 -8.12 14.03
C GLU A 99 7.38 -7.91 13.76
N GLY A 100 6.74 -8.90 13.14
CA GLY A 100 5.32 -8.85 12.76
C GLY A 100 4.98 -7.92 11.59
N MET A 101 5.98 -7.34 10.91
CA MET A 101 5.78 -6.41 9.80
C MET A 101 6.16 -7.01 8.44
N ALA A 102 5.51 -6.50 7.39
CA ALA A 102 5.89 -6.82 6.03
C ALA A 102 7.16 -6.06 5.62
N LEU A 103 7.86 -6.55 4.60
CA LEU A 103 9.06 -5.90 4.02
C LEU A 103 8.82 -4.42 3.66
N SER A 104 7.60 -4.07 3.25
CA SER A 104 7.19 -2.71 2.86
C SER A 104 6.95 -1.76 4.04
N GLN A 105 6.91 -2.26 5.27
CA GLN A 105 6.55 -1.49 6.47
C GLN A 105 7.77 -1.14 7.32
N GLY A 106 8.86 -1.92 7.23
CA GLY A 106 10.09 -1.64 7.96
C GLY A 106 11.09 -2.78 7.88
N LEU A 107 12.37 -2.43 7.96
CA LEU A 107 13.50 -3.34 8.05
C LEU A 107 14.28 -3.05 9.32
N GLU A 108 14.68 -4.11 10.01
CA GLU A 108 15.56 -4.09 11.16
C GLU A 108 16.89 -4.76 10.82
N VAL A 109 17.95 -4.26 11.46
CA VAL A 109 19.29 -4.81 11.31
C VAL A 109 19.52 -5.86 12.38
N ARG A 110 19.94 -7.06 12.00
CA ARG A 110 20.43 -8.08 12.94
C ARG A 110 21.89 -8.36 12.69
N VAL A 111 22.66 -8.45 13.78
CA VAL A 111 24.10 -8.68 13.74
C VAL A 111 24.42 -9.98 14.45
N ARG A 112 25.20 -10.82 13.80
CA ARG A 112 25.79 -12.02 14.38
C ARG A 112 27.21 -11.72 14.85
N LEU A 113 27.44 -11.93 16.15
CA LEU A 113 28.77 -11.90 16.72
C LEU A 113 29.15 -13.31 17.19
N GLY A 114 30.11 -13.93 16.50
CA GLY A 114 30.49 -15.33 16.73
C GLY A 114 29.30 -16.29 16.55
N SER A 115 28.75 -16.80 17.65
CA SER A 115 27.59 -17.72 17.66
C SER A 115 26.25 -17.06 18.00
N THR A 116 26.22 -15.77 18.37
CA THR A 116 25.02 -15.12 18.91
C THR A 116 24.48 -14.05 17.96
N TRP A 117 23.16 -14.05 17.75
CA TRP A 117 22.44 -12.99 17.01
C TRP A 117 21.93 -11.91 17.96
N LYS A 118 22.04 -10.66 17.54
CA LYS A 118 21.63 -9.46 18.29
C LYS A 118 20.81 -8.53 17.40
N SER A 119 19.90 -7.79 18.03
CA SER A 119 18.91 -6.95 17.34
C SER A 119 19.46 -5.59 16.91
N SER A 120 20.66 -5.20 17.34
CA SER A 120 21.37 -4.02 16.82
C SER A 120 22.84 -3.98 17.25
N LEU A 121 23.64 -3.15 16.57
CA LEU A 121 24.97 -2.74 17.06
C LEU A 121 24.89 -1.88 18.33
N THR A 122 23.75 -1.23 18.59
CA THR A 122 23.57 -0.33 19.74
C THR A 122 23.45 -1.10 21.06
N GLU A 123 23.01 -2.35 21.02
CA GLU A 123 23.10 -3.27 22.17
C GLU A 123 24.55 -3.57 22.58
N LEU A 124 25.53 -3.23 21.74
CA LEU A 124 26.97 -3.33 22.05
C LEU A 124 27.53 -2.06 22.71
N SER A 125 26.65 -1.14 23.14
CA SER A 125 27.04 0.16 23.69
C SER A 125 27.82 0.06 25.00
N GLY A 126 29.10 0.41 24.92
CA GLY A 126 29.92 0.95 26.02
C GLY A 126 30.56 -0.06 26.99
N GLY A 127 29.75 -0.93 27.61
CA GLY A 127 30.19 -1.76 28.75
C GLY A 127 31.09 -2.93 28.38
N GLN A 128 30.76 -3.68 27.32
CA GLN A 128 31.47 -4.92 26.96
C GLN A 128 32.93 -4.69 26.53
N ARG A 129 33.25 -3.57 25.86
CA ARG A 129 34.62 -3.23 25.49
C ARG A 129 35.53 -2.98 26.70
N LEU A 130 34.97 -2.41 27.78
CA LEU A 130 35.72 -2.14 29.01
C LEU A 130 35.79 -3.37 29.92
N VAL A 131 34.72 -4.17 30.00
CA VAL A 131 34.71 -5.39 30.82
C VAL A 131 35.68 -6.41 30.24
N GLU A 132 35.65 -6.69 28.94
CA GLU A 132 36.61 -7.63 28.32
C GLU A 132 38.06 -7.14 28.38
N LYS A 133 38.28 -5.82 28.33
CA LYS A 133 39.63 -5.24 28.47
C LYS A 133 40.12 -5.33 29.93
N ARG A 134 39.26 -5.02 30.92
CA ARG A 134 39.57 -5.20 32.36
C ARG A 134 39.72 -6.66 32.75
N GLU A 135 38.97 -7.58 32.15
CA GLU A 135 39.08 -9.03 32.37
C GLU A 135 40.44 -9.53 31.88
N ARG A 136 40.87 -9.08 30.68
CA ARG A 136 42.18 -9.41 30.12
C ARG A 136 43.32 -8.80 30.92
N GLU A 137 43.20 -7.54 31.35
CA GLU A 137 44.18 -6.89 32.23
C GLU A 137 44.29 -7.62 33.58
N ARG A 138 43.17 -8.00 34.21
CA ARG A 138 43.19 -8.81 35.45
C ARG A 138 43.80 -10.19 35.25
N GLN A 139 43.56 -10.86 34.13
CA GLN A 139 44.20 -12.16 33.84
C GLN A 139 45.71 -12.02 33.59
N ILE A 140 46.16 -10.93 32.99
CA ILE A 140 47.59 -10.64 32.77
C ILE A 140 48.27 -10.31 34.10
N GLU A 141 47.66 -9.45 34.93
CA GLU A 141 48.17 -9.14 36.27
C GLU A 141 48.22 -10.38 37.17
N PHE A 142 47.19 -11.23 37.13
CA PHE A 142 47.19 -12.49 37.88
C PHE A 142 48.28 -13.46 37.42
N LYS A 143 48.55 -13.54 36.10
CA LYS A 143 49.65 -14.35 35.56
C LYS A 143 51.03 -13.77 35.90
N LEU A 144 51.19 -12.45 35.86
CA LEU A 144 52.43 -11.76 36.26
C LEU A 144 52.69 -11.90 37.76
N PHE A 145 51.67 -11.70 38.60
CA PHE A 145 51.74 -11.84 40.05
C PHE A 145 52.12 -13.27 40.47
N ASN A 146 51.50 -14.29 39.86
CA ASN A 146 51.88 -15.68 40.14
C ASN A 146 53.27 -16.05 39.64
N ARG A 147 53.74 -15.43 38.54
CA ARG A 147 55.11 -15.62 38.04
C ARG A 147 56.16 -14.97 38.94
N PHE A 148 55.86 -13.82 39.56
CA PHE A 148 56.74 -13.14 40.52
C PHE A 148 56.78 -13.79 41.90
N ARG A 149 55.73 -14.52 42.30
CA ARG A 149 55.65 -15.19 43.60
C ARG A 149 56.28 -16.59 43.60
N ASN A 150 56.39 -17.23 42.43
CA ASN A 150 56.89 -18.60 42.26
C ASN A 150 58.26 -18.69 41.57
N GLY A 151 58.99 -17.58 41.47
CA GLY A 151 60.40 -17.51 41.08
C GLY A 151 61.21 -16.88 42.19
#